data_AF-A0A0C9S173-F1
#
_entry.id   AF-A0A0C9S173-F1
#
_cell.length_a   1.000
_cell.length_b   1.000
_cell.length_c   1.000
_cell.angle_alpha   90.00
_cell.angle_beta   90.00
_cell.angle_gamma   90.00
#
_symmetry.space_group_name_H-M   'P 1'
#
loop_
_entity.id
_entity.type
_entity.pdbx_description
1 polymer ?
#
loop_
_entity_poly.entity_id
_entity_poly.type
_entity_poly.pdbx_seq_one_letter_code
_entity_poly.pdbx_strand_id
1 'polypeptide(L)'
;DFENEPPLLEELGINFDHILQKTLAVLNPMKDPDAAILQETDLAGPLVFCLAFGGFLLLTGKVHFGYIYGIGVLGCLAMYSLLNLMSASGISVGCTVSVLGYCLLPMVLLSGLSILFSLKGSLGTAVALAVVVWCALSASKLFVTALSMVHQQPLVLYPCALVYGVFALLTIF
;
A
#
# COMPACT_ATOMS: atom_id res chain seq x y z
N ASP A 1 -19.19 -4.38 -37.16
CA ASP A 1 -19.56 -5.43 -36.21
C ASP A 1 -18.82 -5.10 -34.92
N PHE A 2 -19.37 -4.16 -34.14
CA PHE A 2 -18.71 -3.56 -32.96
C PHE A 2 -18.85 -4.43 -31.69
N GLU A 3 -19.52 -5.58 -31.81
CA GLU A 3 -19.80 -6.49 -30.68
C GLU A 3 -18.69 -7.54 -30.47
N ASN A 4 -17.73 -7.65 -31.39
CA ASN A 4 -16.61 -8.60 -31.32
C ASN A 4 -15.23 -7.94 -31.11
N GLU A 5 -15.19 -6.62 -30.89
CA GLU A 5 -13.96 -5.93 -30.54
C GLU A 5 -13.82 -5.91 -29.01
N PRO A 6 -12.65 -6.31 -28.46
CA PRO A 6 -12.41 -6.19 -27.03
C PRO A 6 -12.50 -4.70 -26.62
N PRO A 7 -13.01 -4.40 -25.42
CA PRO A 7 -13.19 -3.02 -24.97
C PRO A 7 -11.87 -2.24 -25.00
N LEU A 8 -11.91 -0.97 -25.43
CA LEU A 8 -10.74 -0.08 -25.55
C LEU A 8 -9.85 0.02 -24.28
N LEU A 9 -10.38 -0.33 -23.11
CA LEU A 9 -9.66 -0.37 -21.84
C LEU A 9 -8.69 -1.55 -21.73
N GLU A 10 -9.03 -2.67 -22.35
CA GLU A 10 -8.20 -3.87 -22.47
C GLU A 10 -7.08 -3.65 -23.50
N GLU A 11 -7.37 -2.90 -24.57
CA GLU A 11 -6.41 -2.46 -25.58
C GLU A 11 -5.42 -1.39 -25.05
N LEU A 12 -5.85 -0.58 -24.08
CA LEU A 12 -5.03 0.43 -23.40
C LEU A 12 -4.23 -0.13 -22.20
N GLY A 13 -4.32 -1.44 -21.93
CA GLY A 13 -3.59 -2.13 -20.85
C GLY A 13 -4.12 -1.90 -19.44
N ILE A 14 -5.35 -1.36 -19.28
CA ILE A 14 -5.97 -1.09 -17.98
C ILE A 14 -7.02 -2.16 -17.70
N ASN A 15 -6.59 -3.28 -17.10
CA ASN A 15 -7.48 -4.35 -16.65
C ASN A 15 -8.12 -4.01 -15.29
N PHE A 16 -9.34 -3.47 -15.31
CA PHE A 16 -10.08 -3.12 -14.09
C PHE A 16 -10.34 -4.30 -13.15
N ASP A 17 -10.52 -5.51 -13.69
CA ASP A 17 -10.64 -6.74 -12.88
C ASP A 17 -9.35 -7.07 -12.10
N HIS A 18 -8.18 -6.80 -12.68
CA HIS A 18 -6.90 -6.96 -11.99
C HIS A 18 -6.73 -5.91 -10.89
N ILE A 19 -7.17 -4.67 -11.11
CA ILE A 19 -7.13 -3.61 -10.09
C ILE A 19 -8.04 -3.96 -8.92
N LEU A 20 -9.26 -4.45 -9.20
CA LEU A 20 -10.19 -4.91 -8.17
C LEU A 20 -9.65 -6.13 -7.42
N GLN A 21 -9.08 -7.13 -8.10
CA GLN A 21 -8.47 -8.28 -7.43
C GLN A 21 -7.26 -7.92 -6.56
N LYS A 22 -6.37 -7.03 -7.02
CA LYS A 22 -5.25 -6.49 -6.21
C LYS A 22 -5.77 -5.73 -5.00
N THR A 23 -6.80 -4.90 -5.19
CA THR A 23 -7.43 -4.13 -4.10
C THR A 23 -8.09 -5.06 -3.08
N LEU A 24 -8.80 -6.10 -3.53
CA LEU A 24 -9.49 -7.08 -2.68
C LEU A 24 -8.52 -8.06 -1.99
N ALA A 25 -7.39 -8.39 -2.62
CA ALA A 25 -6.32 -9.18 -2.00
C ALA A 25 -5.58 -8.38 -0.91
N VAL A 26 -5.36 -7.07 -1.14
CA VAL A 26 -4.80 -6.16 -0.12
C VAL A 26 -5.78 -5.91 1.02
N LEU A 27 -7.07 -5.82 0.70
CA LEU A 27 -8.15 -5.69 1.69
C LEU A 27 -8.49 -7.02 2.36
N ASN A 28 -7.99 -8.17 1.88
CA ASN A 28 -8.21 -9.48 2.48
C ASN A 28 -6.87 -10.22 2.64
N PRO A 29 -6.14 -10.01 3.75
CA PRO A 29 -4.87 -10.67 4.02
C PRO A 29 -4.99 -12.20 4.18
N MET A 30 -6.20 -12.78 4.08
CA MET A 30 -6.47 -14.22 4.07
C MET A 30 -6.61 -14.81 2.66
N LYS A 31 -6.56 -14.01 1.59
CA LYS A 31 -6.58 -14.51 0.21
C LYS A 31 -5.16 -14.61 -0.31
N ASP A 32 -4.75 -15.80 -0.77
CA ASP A 32 -3.42 -16.03 -1.33
C ASP A 32 -3.22 -15.14 -2.57
N PRO A 33 -2.23 -14.23 -2.56
CA PRO A 33 -2.00 -13.36 -3.69
C PRO A 33 -1.30 -14.13 -4.81
N ASP A 34 -1.85 -14.09 -6.02
CA ASP A 34 -1.19 -14.65 -7.20
C ASP A 34 0.10 -13.88 -7.50
N ALA A 35 1.24 -14.56 -7.39
CA ALA A 35 2.57 -13.97 -7.60
C ALA A 35 2.74 -13.34 -9.00
N ALA A 36 2.00 -13.84 -10.00
CA ALA A 36 1.98 -13.32 -11.37
C ALA A 36 1.39 -11.90 -11.46
N ILE A 37 0.42 -11.58 -10.60
CA ILE A 37 -0.23 -10.27 -10.57
C ILE A 37 0.68 -9.22 -9.89
N LEU A 38 1.64 -9.65 -9.06
CA LEU A 38 2.54 -8.77 -8.31
C LEU A 38 3.74 -8.25 -9.12
N GLN A 39 4.07 -8.88 -10.24
CA GLN A 39 5.18 -8.47 -11.12
C GLN A 39 4.79 -7.34 -12.09
N GLU A 40 3.49 -7.12 -12.30
CA GLU A 40 2.96 -5.99 -13.10
C GLU A 40 3.16 -4.68 -12.32
N THR A 41 4.10 -3.85 -12.78
CA THR A 41 4.47 -2.59 -12.13
C THR A 41 3.45 -1.49 -12.45
N ASP A 42 2.49 -1.29 -11.56
CA ASP A 42 1.53 -0.18 -11.65
C ASP A 42 1.94 0.94 -10.69
N LEU A 43 2.53 2.01 -11.23
CA LEU A 43 2.89 3.22 -10.45
C LEU A 43 1.73 4.18 -10.27
N ALA A 44 0.72 4.13 -11.15
CA ALA A 44 -0.43 5.03 -11.13
C ALA A 44 -1.30 4.84 -9.88
N GLY A 45 -1.60 3.60 -9.48
CA GLY A 45 -2.41 3.29 -8.29
C GLY A 45 -1.80 3.84 -6.99
N PRO A 46 -0.56 3.47 -6.62
CA PRO A 46 0.18 4.04 -5.49
C PRO A 46 0.18 5.56 -5.47
N LEU A 47 0.38 6.20 -6.63
CA LEU A 47 0.43 7.65 -6.74
C LEU A 47 -0.95 8.27 -6.44
N VAL A 48 -2.02 7.71 -7.00
CA VAL A 48 -3.40 8.14 -6.71
C VAL A 48 -3.73 7.98 -5.22
N PHE A 49 -3.33 6.88 -4.58
CA PHE A 49 -3.56 6.69 -3.14
C PHE A 49 -2.77 7.66 -2.28
N CYS A 50 -1.51 7.95 -2.62
CA CYS A 50 -0.71 8.96 -1.95
C CYS A 50 -1.32 10.37 -2.11
N LEU A 51 -1.82 10.71 -3.29
CA LEU A 51 -2.51 11.98 -3.53
C LEU A 51 -3.83 12.07 -2.76
N ALA A 52 -4.62 11.00 -2.73
CA ALA A 52 -5.87 10.94 -1.97
C ALA A 52 -5.60 11.08 -0.45
N PHE A 53 -4.59 10.37 0.06
CA PHE A 53 -4.15 10.49 1.45
C PHE A 53 -3.73 11.92 1.80
N GLY A 54 -2.87 12.53 0.97
CA GLY A 54 -2.45 13.91 1.14
C GLY A 54 -3.62 14.90 1.02
N GLY A 55 -4.56 14.66 0.12
CA GLY A 55 -5.78 15.45 -0.05
C GLY A 55 -6.68 15.40 1.18
N PHE A 56 -6.91 14.23 1.76
CA PHE A 56 -7.71 14.09 2.98
C PHE A 56 -7.05 14.73 4.20
N LEU A 57 -5.73 14.64 4.31
CA LEU A 57 -4.95 15.38 5.31
C LEU A 57 -5.09 16.89 5.13
N LEU A 58 -5.02 17.40 3.90
CA LEU A 58 -5.21 18.82 3.59
C LEU A 58 -6.62 19.30 3.97
N LEU A 59 -7.67 18.51 3.72
CA LEU A 59 -9.03 18.82 4.14
C LEU A 59 -9.19 18.85 5.66
N THR A 60 -8.37 18.09 6.39
CA THR A 60 -8.29 18.13 7.86
C THR A 60 -7.44 19.32 8.36
N GLY A 61 -6.88 20.13 7.46
CA GLY A 61 -6.02 21.28 7.77
C GLY A 61 -4.54 20.92 8.01
N LYS A 62 -4.13 19.67 7.75
CA LYS A 62 -2.76 19.18 7.95
C LYS A 62 -1.96 19.21 6.66
N VAL A 63 -1.02 20.15 6.55
CA VAL A 63 -0.16 20.31 5.37
C VAL A 63 1.13 19.49 5.54
N HIS A 64 1.04 18.18 5.32
CA HIS A 64 2.18 17.24 5.45
C HIS A 64 2.67 16.65 4.12
N PHE A 65 2.39 17.30 3.00
CA PHE A 65 2.71 16.79 1.66
C PHE A 65 4.20 16.45 1.48
N GLY A 66 5.09 17.30 2.01
CA GLY A 66 6.54 17.05 1.99
C GLY A 66 6.96 15.84 2.82
N TYR A 67 6.30 15.59 3.96
CA TYR A 67 6.56 14.41 4.78
C TYR A 67 6.09 13.14 4.08
N ILE A 68 4.90 13.16 3.46
CA ILE A 68 4.38 12.03 2.69
C ILE A 68 5.35 11.65 1.57
N TYR A 69 5.81 12.65 0.81
CA TYR A 69 6.77 12.41 -0.27
C TYR A 69 8.14 11.94 0.25
N GLY A 70 8.73 12.65 1.20
CA GLY A 70 10.06 12.33 1.72
C GLY A 70 10.12 10.98 2.42
N ILE A 71 9.19 10.73 3.35
CA ILE A 71 9.12 9.47 4.09
C ILE A 71 8.67 8.33 3.18
N GLY A 72 7.77 8.59 2.22
CA GLY A 72 7.36 7.62 1.22
C GLY A 72 8.52 7.14 0.35
N VAL A 73 9.30 8.07 -0.21
CA VAL A 73 10.48 7.73 -1.05
C VAL A 73 11.54 7.02 -0.21
N LEU A 74 11.89 7.56 0.96
CA LEU A 74 12.89 6.95 1.85
C LEU A 74 12.45 5.57 2.34
N GLY A 75 11.17 5.41 2.68
CA GLY A 75 10.60 4.13 3.10
C GLY A 75 10.62 3.09 1.98
N CYS A 76 10.31 3.49 0.75
CA CYS A 76 10.40 2.60 -0.42
C CYS A 76 11.86 2.19 -0.70
N LEU A 77 12.81 3.12 -0.68
CA LEU A 77 14.23 2.83 -0.90
C LEU A 77 14.83 1.95 0.20
N ALA A 78 14.49 2.22 1.47
CA ALA A 78 14.91 1.43 2.60
C ALA A 78 14.35 0.00 2.51
N MET A 79 13.06 -0.14 2.20
CA MET A 79 12.42 -1.45 2.02
C MET A 79 13.03 -2.22 0.85
N TYR A 80 13.22 -1.56 -0.29
CA TYR A 80 13.87 -2.15 -1.47
C TYR A 80 15.27 -2.67 -1.12
N SER A 81 16.06 -1.88 -0.40
CA SER A 81 17.42 -2.27 -0.02
C SER A 81 17.40 -3.46 0.94
N LEU A 82 16.52 -3.44 1.94
CA LEU A 82 16.35 -4.52 2.91
C LEU A 82 15.93 -5.83 2.23
N LEU A 83 14.93 -5.79 1.35
CA LEU A 83 14.43 -6.96 0.63
C LEU A 83 15.47 -7.57 -0.32
N ASN A 84 16.26 -6.74 -1.01
CA ASN A 84 17.35 -7.23 -1.87
C ASN A 84 18.53 -7.80 -1.07
N LEU A 85 18.77 -7.34 0.16
CA LEU A 85 19.77 -7.95 1.03
C LEU A 85 19.31 -9.29 1.63
N MET A 86 18.01 -9.48 1.80
CA MET A 86 17.44 -10.69 2.40
C MET A 86 17.13 -11.80 1.38
N SER A 87 16.90 -11.47 0.11
CA SER A 87 16.48 -12.42 -0.92
C SER A 87 17.58 -12.71 -1.94
N ALA A 88 17.63 -13.96 -2.43
CA ALA A 88 18.55 -14.35 -3.50
C ALA A 88 18.06 -13.93 -4.90
N SER A 89 16.74 -13.79 -5.07
CA SER A 89 16.08 -13.45 -6.32
C SER A 89 15.94 -11.95 -6.57
N GLY A 90 16.04 -11.12 -5.52
CA GLY A 90 15.87 -9.68 -5.60
C GLY A 90 14.45 -9.25 -5.99
N ILE A 91 14.15 -7.96 -5.81
CA ILE A 91 12.87 -7.35 -6.18
C ILE A 91 13.12 -6.00 -6.84
N SER A 92 12.31 -5.62 -7.84
CA SER A 92 12.44 -4.31 -8.49
C SER A 92 11.94 -3.17 -7.58
N VAL A 93 12.49 -1.97 -7.77
CA VAL A 93 12.03 -0.76 -7.06
C VAL A 93 10.55 -0.50 -7.36
N GLY A 94 10.14 -0.67 -8.63
CA GLY A 94 8.75 -0.51 -9.05
C GLY A 94 7.79 -1.43 -8.29
N CYS A 95 8.10 -2.71 -8.19
CA CYS A 95 7.29 -3.66 -7.43
C CYS A 95 7.21 -3.28 -5.93
N THR A 96 8.33 -2.82 -5.35
CA THR A 96 8.36 -2.35 -3.95
C THR A 96 7.44 -1.16 -3.72
N VAL A 97 7.51 -0.16 -4.61
CA VAL A 97 6.65 1.04 -4.56
C VAL A 97 5.18 0.65 -4.76
N SER A 98 4.89 -0.23 -5.71
CA SER A 98 3.53 -0.72 -5.95
C SER A 98 2.96 -1.43 -4.72
N VAL A 99 3.64 -2.44 -4.19
CA VAL A 99 3.18 -3.19 -3.01
C VAL A 99 2.95 -2.26 -1.82
N LEU A 100 3.90 -1.37 -1.53
CA LEU A 100 3.77 -0.45 -0.40
C LEU A 100 2.60 0.54 -0.60
N GLY A 101 2.43 1.06 -1.81
CA GLY A 101 1.39 2.03 -2.14
C GLY A 101 -0.02 1.44 -2.17
N TYR A 102 -0.20 0.24 -2.73
CA TYR A 102 -1.51 -0.43 -2.71
C TYR A 102 -1.94 -0.76 -1.29
N CYS A 103 -1.01 -1.22 -0.45
CA CYS A 103 -1.27 -1.48 0.97
C CYS A 103 -1.50 -0.21 1.81
N LEU A 104 -1.35 0.99 1.23
CA LEU A 104 -1.70 2.25 1.90
C LEU A 104 -3.22 2.51 1.89
N LEU A 105 -4.01 1.80 1.06
CA LEU A 105 -5.45 2.05 0.89
C LEU A 105 -6.25 2.05 2.21
N PRO A 106 -6.10 1.09 3.15
CA PRO A 106 -6.79 1.14 4.44
C PRO A 106 -6.43 2.40 5.25
N MET A 107 -5.20 2.91 5.09
CA MET A 107 -4.75 4.17 5.69
C MET A 107 -5.43 5.39 5.05
N VAL A 108 -5.62 5.37 3.72
CA VAL A 108 -6.40 6.39 3.00
C VAL A 108 -7.83 6.46 3.54
N LEU A 109 -8.48 5.30 3.74
CA LEU A 109 -9.82 5.25 4.31
C LEU A 109 -9.87 5.83 5.73
N LEU A 110 -8.87 5.53 6.57
CA LEU A 110 -8.77 6.12 7.91
C LEU A 110 -8.65 7.65 7.85
N SER A 111 -7.85 8.18 6.93
CA SER A 111 -7.73 9.63 6.73
C SER A 111 -9.00 10.28 6.17
N GLY A 112 -9.79 9.56 5.37
CA GLY A 112 -11.12 10.03 4.95
C GLY A 112 -12.10 10.09 6.13
N LEU A 113 -12.09 9.06 7.00
CA LEU A 113 -12.88 9.05 8.23
C LEU A 113 -12.50 10.18 9.19
N SER A 114 -11.23 10.64 9.15
CA SER A 114 -10.77 11.75 10.00
C SER A 114 -11.37 13.10 9.68
N ILE A 115 -11.93 13.26 8.48
CA ILE A 115 -12.63 14.47 8.07
C ILE A 115 -14.01 14.54 8.75
N LEU A 116 -14.69 13.39 8.88
CA LEU A 116 -16.03 13.29 9.46
C LEU A 116 -16.01 13.20 10.99
N PHE A 117 -15.03 12.48 11.53
CA PHE A 117 -14.91 12.21 12.96
C PHE A 117 -13.52 12.61 13.46
N SER A 118 -13.45 13.29 14.61
CA SER A 118 -12.16 13.58 15.22
C SER A 118 -11.54 12.30 15.78
N LEU A 119 -10.42 11.83 15.20
CA LEU A 119 -9.66 10.69 15.73
C LEU A 119 -8.80 11.04 16.96
N LYS A 120 -9.00 12.21 17.56
CA LYS A 120 -8.30 12.60 18.79
C LYS A 120 -8.85 11.80 19.97
N GLY A 121 -8.13 10.74 20.37
CA GLY A 121 -8.46 9.94 21.54
C GLY A 121 -7.95 8.50 21.44
N SER A 122 -8.12 7.74 22.53
CA SER A 122 -7.71 6.33 22.62
C SER A 122 -8.37 5.45 21.55
N LEU A 123 -9.64 5.72 21.22
CA LEU A 123 -10.36 5.01 20.16
C LEU A 123 -9.70 5.24 18.78
N GLY A 124 -9.38 6.49 18.44
CA GLY A 124 -8.73 6.82 17.18
C GLY A 124 -7.35 6.18 17.06
N THR A 125 -6.57 6.18 18.15
CA THR A 125 -5.29 5.46 18.23
C THR A 125 -5.46 3.95 18.07
N ALA A 126 -6.46 3.34 18.70
CA ALA A 126 -6.71 1.90 18.59
C ALA A 126 -7.09 1.50 17.15
N VAL A 127 -7.97 2.26 16.50
CA VAL A 127 -8.35 2.02 15.10
C VAL A 127 -7.14 2.22 14.18
N ALA A 128 -6.34 3.27 14.39
CA ALA A 128 -5.14 3.49 13.60
C ALA A 128 -4.11 2.36 13.75
N LEU A 129 -3.90 1.84 14.97
CA LEU A 129 -3.02 0.68 15.18
C LEU A 129 -3.54 -0.56 14.46
N ALA A 130 -4.85 -0.81 14.50
CA ALA A 130 -5.46 -1.91 13.76
C ALA A 130 -5.22 -1.76 12.24
N VAL A 131 -5.38 -0.55 11.71
CA VAL A 131 -5.10 -0.24 10.29
C VAL A 131 -3.62 -0.43 9.96
N VAL A 132 -2.68 0.03 10.80
CA VAL A 132 -1.23 -0.18 10.60
C VAL A 132 -0.91 -1.67 10.54
N VAL A 133 -1.42 -2.45 11.49
CA VAL A 133 -1.23 -3.91 11.52
C VAL A 133 -1.81 -4.54 10.26
N TRP A 134 -3.00 -4.11 9.82
CA TRP A 134 -3.61 -4.59 8.59
C TRP A 134 -2.74 -4.32 7.36
N CYS A 135 -2.32 -3.06 7.16
CA CYS A 135 -1.46 -2.66 6.05
C CYS A 135 -0.12 -3.42 6.08
N ALA A 136 0.50 -3.56 7.25
CA ALA A 136 1.78 -4.24 7.42
C ALA A 136 1.67 -5.74 7.15
N LEU A 137 0.61 -6.40 7.63
CA LEU A 137 0.36 -7.82 7.37
C LEU A 137 0.13 -8.05 5.87
N SER A 138 -0.69 -7.22 5.21
CA SER A 138 -0.91 -7.31 3.77
C SER A 138 0.39 -7.11 2.98
N ALA A 139 1.16 -6.06 3.26
CA ALA A 139 2.42 -5.78 2.57
C ALA A 139 3.47 -6.88 2.78
N SER A 140 3.64 -7.35 4.02
CA SER A 140 4.62 -8.39 4.35
C SER A 140 4.31 -9.72 3.64
N LYS A 141 3.03 -10.11 3.54
CA LYS A 141 2.62 -11.31 2.81
C LYS A 141 2.90 -11.19 1.31
N LEU A 142 2.62 -10.03 0.72
CA LEU A 142 2.90 -9.78 -0.70
C LEU A 142 4.40 -9.88 -0.99
N PHE A 143 5.25 -9.28 -0.16
CA PHE A 143 6.70 -9.38 -0.32
C PHE A 143 7.25 -10.80 -0.13
N VAL A 144 6.75 -11.51 0.87
CA VAL A 144 7.12 -12.91 1.11
C VAL A 144 6.71 -13.80 -0.06
N THR A 145 5.54 -13.56 -0.65
CA THR A 145 5.07 -14.30 -1.82
C THR A 145 5.89 -13.95 -3.06
N ALA A 146 6.21 -12.66 -3.27
CA ALA A 146 7.06 -12.18 -4.36
C ALA A 146 8.44 -12.83 -4.37
N LEU A 147 9.04 -12.96 -3.18
CA LEU A 147 10.41 -13.40 -2.99
C LEU A 147 10.51 -14.88 -2.58
N SER A 148 9.38 -15.60 -2.48
CA SER A 148 9.30 -16.99 -2.02
C SER A 148 9.93 -17.21 -0.62
N MET A 149 9.79 -16.24 0.28
CA MET A 149 10.45 -16.21 1.60
C MET A 149 9.54 -16.68 2.75
N VAL A 150 8.87 -17.83 2.57
CA VAL A 150 7.74 -18.29 3.41
C VAL A 150 8.06 -18.30 4.93
N HIS A 151 9.31 -18.54 5.32
CA HIS A 151 9.72 -18.60 6.73
C HIS A 151 10.13 -17.24 7.35
N GLN A 152 10.28 -16.18 6.55
CA GLN A 152 10.85 -14.89 7.00
C GLN A 152 9.82 -13.75 7.08
N GLN A 153 8.53 -14.06 7.02
CA GLN A 153 7.46 -13.05 7.13
C GLN A 153 7.56 -12.11 8.34
N PRO A 154 7.81 -12.56 9.59
CA PRO A 154 7.88 -11.63 10.72
C PRO A 154 9.02 -10.62 10.60
N LEU A 155 10.09 -10.97 9.88
CA LEU A 155 11.24 -10.11 9.67
C LEU A 155 10.94 -8.97 8.68
N VAL A 156 10.06 -9.21 7.70
CA VAL A 156 9.55 -8.20 6.76
C VAL A 156 8.39 -7.39 7.36
N LEU A 157 7.60 -8.01 8.26
CA LEU A 157 6.48 -7.35 8.92
C LEU A 157 6.91 -6.13 9.73
N TYR A 158 8.03 -6.21 10.45
CA TYR A 158 8.54 -5.13 11.28
C TYR A 158 8.83 -3.82 10.49
N PRO A 159 9.66 -3.82 9.42
CA PRO A 159 9.89 -2.61 8.64
C PRO A 159 8.62 -2.12 7.94
N CYS A 160 7.70 -3.01 7.52
CA CYS A 160 6.40 -2.59 6.99
C CYS A 160 5.57 -1.84 8.04
N ALA A 161 5.47 -2.38 9.25
CA ALA A 161 4.74 -1.74 10.35
C ALA A 161 5.32 -0.38 10.72
N LEU A 162 6.65 -0.23 10.65
CA LEU A 162 7.31 1.05 10.89
C LEU A 162 6.93 2.10 9.85
N VAL A 163 6.99 1.75 8.55
CA VAL A 163 6.59 2.66 7.46
C VAL A 163 5.13 3.09 7.61
N TYR A 164 4.19 2.15 7.78
CA TYR A 164 2.77 2.48 7.94
C TYR A 164 2.47 3.18 9.26
N GLY A 165 3.20 2.88 10.32
CA GLY A 165 3.10 3.55 11.61
C GLY A 165 3.36 5.06 11.50
N VAL A 166 4.35 5.46 10.70
CA VAL A 166 4.63 6.88 10.46
C VAL A 166 3.47 7.55 9.71
N PHE A 167 2.90 6.91 8.69
CA PHE A 167 1.71 7.42 7.99
C PHE A 167 0.49 7.52 8.92
N ALA A 168 0.30 6.56 9.83
CA ALA A 168 -0.76 6.61 10.82
C ALA A 168 -0.58 7.76 11.81
N LEU A 169 0.66 8.03 12.24
CA LEU A 169 0.97 9.18 13.10
C LEU A 169 0.62 10.51 12.42
N LEU A 170 0.97 10.67 11.14
CA LEU A 170 0.57 11.85 10.34
C LEU A 170 -0.96 11.99 10.22
N THR A 171 -1.68 10.87 10.23
CA THR A 171 -3.15 10.87 10.17
C THR A 171 -3.76 11.36 11.47
N ILE A 172 -3.26 10.90 12.63
CA ILE A 172 -3.83 11.22 13.95
C ILE A 172 -3.35 12.58 14.47
N PHE A 173 -2.04 12.83 14.47
CA PHE A 173 -1.41 14.02 15.04
C PHE A 173 -1.21 15.09 13.97
#